data_AF-A0A524GW55-F1
#
_entry.id   AF-A0A524GW55-F1
#
_cell.length_a   1.000
_cell.length_b   1.000
_cell.length_c   1.000
_cell.angle_alpha   90.00
_cell.angle_beta   90.00
_cell.angle_gamma   90.00
#
_symmetry.space_group_name_H-M   'P 1'
#
loop_
_entity.id
_entity.type
_entity.pdbx_description
1 polymer ?
#
loop_
_entity_poly.entity_id
_entity_poly.type
_entity_poly.pdbx_seq_one_letter_code
_entity_poly.pdbx_strand_id
1 'polypeptide(L)'
;MTGCPYSARVFNWKDPEVKLPPDHVYDPENNIPPVEGTVGKCVFCADNLRKNILPRCVSACPMGVIYFGDIIEDTVTNGEETVRFSKLMLDRAGFRYREELGTLP
;
A
#
# COMPACT_ATOMS: atom_id res chain seq x y z
N MET A 1 10.97 7.02 10.30
CA MET A 1 11.86 7.46 9.22
C MET A 1 13.21 6.76 9.32
N THR A 2 13.97 6.95 10.40
CA THR A 2 15.33 6.39 10.55
C THR A 2 15.39 4.87 10.69
N GLY A 3 14.41 4.24 11.37
CA GLY A 3 14.42 2.79 11.61
C GLY A 3 13.78 1.93 10.51
N CYS A 4 13.20 2.53 9.46
CA CYS A 4 12.64 1.76 8.35
C CYS A 4 13.73 1.61 7.28
N PRO A 5 14.18 0.38 6.97
CA PRO A 5 15.30 0.20 6.04
C PRO A 5 14.93 0.48 4.58
N TYR A 6 13.64 0.69 4.28
CA TYR A 6 13.12 0.86 2.94
C TYR A 6 12.87 2.32 2.55
N SER A 7 13.13 3.27 3.46
CA SER A 7 12.81 4.68 3.24
C SER A 7 11.34 4.93 2.84
N ALA A 8 10.43 4.02 3.21
CA ALA A 8 9.02 4.02 2.78
C ALA A 8 8.09 4.85 3.69
N ARG A 9 8.66 5.79 4.46
CA ARG A 9 7.92 6.69 5.34
C ARG A 9 8.25 8.13 4.94
N VAL A 10 7.22 8.95 4.78
CA VAL A 10 7.32 10.37 4.44
C VAL A 10 6.91 11.17 5.67
N PHE A 11 7.61 12.26 5.97
CA PHE A 11 7.24 13.16 7.06
C PHE A 11 6.75 14.48 6.50
N ASN A 12 5.61 14.93 7.01
CA ASN A 12 4.96 16.15 6.59
C ASN A 12 5.57 17.31 7.39
N TRP A 13 6.62 17.92 6.82
CA TRP A 13 7.36 19.01 7.47
C TRP A 13 6.57 20.32 7.59
N LYS A 14 5.58 20.49 6.73
CA LYS A 14 4.67 21.63 6.67
C LYS A 14 3.30 21.14 6.26
N ASP A 15 2.26 21.87 6.62
CA ASP A 15 0.94 21.63 6.06
C ASP A 15 0.99 21.79 4.53
N PRO A 16 0.52 20.78 3.77
CA PRO A 16 0.56 20.82 2.32
C PRO A 16 -0.52 21.77 1.79
N GLU A 17 -0.18 22.54 0.75
CA GLU A 17 -1.12 23.39 0.03
C GLU A 17 -2.00 22.55 -0.89
N VAL A 18 -3.00 21.87 -0.31
CA VAL A 18 -3.93 21.01 -1.05
C VAL A 18 -5.30 21.67 -1.13
N LYS A 19 -5.86 21.77 -2.34
CA LYS A 19 -7.26 22.17 -2.52
C LYS A 19 -8.16 20.99 -2.22
N LEU A 20 -8.95 21.10 -1.17
CA LEU A 20 -9.93 20.09 -0.79
C LEU A 20 -11.36 20.58 -1.04
N PRO A 21 -12.30 19.65 -1.30
CA PRO A 21 -13.73 19.97 -1.29
C PRO A 21 -14.13 20.66 0.03
N PRO A 22 -15.06 21.64 0.01
CA PRO A 22 -15.48 22.35 1.23
C PRO A 22 -16.04 21.45 2.34
N ASP A 23 -16.58 20.29 1.97
CA ASP A 23 -17.18 19.27 2.83
C ASP A 23 -16.19 18.16 3.24
N HIS A 24 -14.90 18.30 2.90
CA HIS A 24 -13.89 17.31 3.22
C HIS A 24 -13.67 17.20 4.73
N VAL A 25 -13.92 16.02 5.29
CA VAL A 25 -13.63 15.69 6.68
C VAL A 25 -12.33 14.88 6.73
N TYR A 26 -11.41 15.29 7.61
CA TYR A 26 -10.18 14.54 7.83
C TYR A 26 -10.47 13.12 8.33
N ASP A 27 -9.81 12.15 7.71
CA ASP A 27 -9.88 10.74 8.06
C ASP A 27 -8.44 10.19 8.20
N PRO A 28 -8.06 9.63 9.37
CA PRO A 28 -6.72 9.08 9.57
C PRO A 28 -6.37 7.91 8.65
N GLU A 29 -7.35 7.17 8.10
CA GLU A 29 -7.07 6.08 7.16
C GLU A 29 -6.67 6.59 5.78
N ASN A 30 -7.19 7.76 5.41
CA ASN A 30 -6.87 8.45 4.17
C ASN A 30 -5.67 9.41 4.35
N ASN A 31 -5.51 9.98 5.54
CA ASN A 31 -4.53 11.02 5.88
C ASN A 31 -4.53 12.19 4.87
N ILE A 32 -5.74 12.66 4.52
CA ILE A 32 -5.97 13.77 3.59
C ILE A 32 -6.74 14.86 4.34
N PRO A 33 -6.28 16.13 4.33
CA PRO A 33 -4.92 16.52 3.96
C PRO A 33 -3.94 15.91 4.98
N PRO A 34 -2.69 15.64 4.56
CA PRO A 34 -1.63 15.34 5.52
C PRO A 34 -1.47 16.50 6.50
N VAL A 35 -1.27 16.19 7.78
CA VAL A 35 -1.11 17.19 8.85
C VAL A 35 0.37 17.42 9.14
N GLU A 36 0.80 18.68 9.33
CA GLU A 36 2.16 19.01 9.75
C GLU A 36 2.60 18.22 10.99
N GLY A 37 3.85 17.76 10.98
CA GLY A 37 4.43 16.99 12.09
C GLY A 37 4.06 15.50 12.11
N THR A 38 3.28 15.03 11.13
CA THR A 38 2.87 13.61 11.04
C THR A 38 3.72 12.80 10.05
N VAL A 39 3.71 11.48 10.23
CA VAL A 39 4.36 10.53 9.32
C VAL A 39 3.30 9.85 8.45
N GLY A 40 3.44 9.99 7.13
CA GLY A 40 2.73 9.18 6.14
C GLY A 40 3.52 7.93 5.73
N LYS A 41 2.80 6.87 5.34
CA LYS A 41 3.35 5.68 4.69
C LYS A 41 2.25 4.95 3.92
N CYS A 42 2.61 3.95 3.13
CA CYS A 42 1.64 3.00 2.62
C CYS A 42 0.95 2.25 3.80
N VAL A 43 -0.37 2.22 3.77
CA VAL A 43 -1.23 1.50 4.73
C VAL A 43 -2.12 0.46 4.02
N PHE A 44 -1.73 0.05 2.81
CA PHE A 44 -2.48 -0.88 1.95
C PHE A 44 -3.92 -0.43 1.67
N CYS A 45 -4.14 0.89 1.61
CA CYS A 45 -5.48 1.48 1.42
C CYS A 45 -6.52 0.89 2.40
N ALA A 46 -6.21 0.95 3.70
CA ALA A 46 -7.09 0.43 4.76
C ALA A 46 -8.56 0.86 4.60
N ASP A 47 -8.78 2.10 4.14
CA ASP A 47 -10.10 2.66 3.84
C ASP A 47 -10.86 1.90 2.74
N ASN A 48 -10.17 1.48 1.68
CA ASN A 48 -10.74 0.66 0.61
C ASN A 48 -10.99 -0.77 1.07
N LEU A 49 -10.08 -1.34 1.87
CA LEU A 49 -10.22 -2.72 2.36
C LEU A 49 -11.47 -2.88 3.22
N ARG A 50 -11.83 -1.89 4.04
CA ARG A 50 -13.10 -1.89 4.80
C ARG A 50 -14.35 -1.93 3.92
N LYS A 51 -14.24 -1.52 2.66
CA LYS A 51 -15.33 -1.49 1.67
C LYS A 51 -15.26 -2.68 0.71
N ASN A 52 -14.35 -3.63 0.93
CA ASN A 52 -14.06 -4.74 0.00
C ASN A 52 -13.66 -4.26 -1.41
N ILE A 53 -12.93 -3.13 -1.48
CA ILE A 53 -12.41 -2.57 -2.72
C ILE A 53 -10.90 -2.81 -2.76
N LEU A 54 -10.35 -3.13 -3.94
CA LEU A 54 -8.91 -3.30 -4.12
C LEU A 54 -8.13 -2.01 -3.78
N PRO A 55 -6.88 -2.12 -3.32
CA PRO A 55 -6.03 -0.95 -3.10
C PRO A 55 -5.87 -0.12 -4.37
N ARG A 56 -5.81 1.21 -4.20
CA ARG A 56 -5.77 2.16 -5.33
C ARG A 56 -4.62 1.88 -6.30
N CYS A 57 -3.44 1.47 -5.81
CA CYS A 57 -2.30 1.15 -6.67
C CYS A 57 -2.52 -0.10 -7.53
N VAL A 58 -3.27 -1.09 -7.05
CA VAL A 58 -3.61 -2.30 -7.80
C VAL A 58 -4.56 -1.92 -8.93
N SER A 59 -5.68 -1.28 -8.59
CA SER A 59 -6.70 -0.90 -9.57
C SER A 59 -6.22 0.14 -10.60
N ALA A 60 -5.24 0.97 -10.23
CA ALA A 60 -4.70 2.00 -11.12
C ALA A 60 -3.60 1.48 -12.06
N CYS A 61 -3.07 0.27 -11.84
CA CYS A 61 -1.95 -0.24 -12.62
C CYS A 61 -2.42 -0.76 -13.99
N PRO A 62 -2.13 -0.07 -15.11
CA PRO A 62 -2.61 -0.50 -16.43
C PRO A 62 -1.91 -1.77 -16.94
N MET A 63 -0.75 -2.10 -16.37
CA MET A 63 0.03 -3.28 -16.72
C MET A 63 -0.31 -4.50 -15.85
N GLY A 64 -1.18 -4.34 -14.85
CA GLY A 64 -1.60 -5.45 -13.97
C GLY A 64 -0.47 -6.11 -13.17
N VAL A 65 0.63 -5.40 -12.87
CA VAL A 65 1.83 -6.01 -12.24
C VAL A 65 1.79 -6.06 -10.71
N ILE A 66 0.83 -5.39 -10.08
CA ILE A 66 0.69 -5.34 -8.63
C ILE A 66 -0.42 -6.30 -8.23
N TYR A 67 -0.08 -7.33 -7.46
CA TYR A 67 -1.03 -8.29 -6.92
C TYR A 67 -1.22 -8.04 -5.42
N PHE A 68 -2.45 -8.17 -4.96
CA PHE A 68 -2.82 -7.99 -3.56
C PHE A 68 -3.82 -9.07 -3.15
N GLY A 69 -3.77 -9.52 -1.90
CA GLY A 69 -4.69 -10.54 -1.40
C GLY A 69 -4.29 -11.07 -0.03
N ASP A 70 -4.78 -12.26 0.28
CA ASP A 70 -4.61 -12.92 1.57
C ASP A 70 -3.60 -14.06 1.46
N ILE A 71 -2.57 -13.98 2.31
CA ILE A 71 -1.51 -14.99 2.38
C ILE A 71 -1.99 -16.30 3.03
N ILE A 72 -2.99 -16.25 3.93
CA ILE A 72 -3.53 -17.44 4.61
C ILE A 72 -4.35 -18.26 3.62
N GLU A 73 -5.16 -17.60 2.82
CA GLU A 73 -5.95 -18.22 1.73
C GLU A 73 -5.11 -18.49 0.47
N ASP A 74 -3.80 -18.18 0.49
CA ASP A 74 -2.87 -18.36 -0.63
C ASP A 74 -3.39 -17.74 -1.94
N THR A 75 -4.10 -16.61 -1.86
CA THR A 75 -4.86 -16.04 -2.98
C THR A 75 -4.55 -14.57 -3.18
N VAL A 76 -4.12 -14.19 -4.38
CA VAL A 76 -3.83 -12.80 -4.76
C VAL A 76 -4.42 -12.44 -6.11
N THR A 77 -4.81 -11.18 -6.28
CA THR A 77 -5.39 -10.65 -7.53
C THR A 77 -4.79 -9.30 -7.90
N ASN A 78 -4.69 -9.03 -9.20
CA ASN A 78 -4.37 -7.72 -9.76
C ASN A 78 -5.62 -6.97 -10.25
N GLY A 79 -6.82 -7.51 -10.04
CA GLY A 79 -8.10 -6.99 -10.54
C GLY A 79 -8.58 -7.61 -11.86
N GLU A 80 -7.70 -8.21 -12.65
CA GLU A 80 -8.05 -8.91 -13.90
C GLU A 80 -7.99 -10.43 -13.74
N GLU A 81 -6.96 -10.93 -13.07
CA GLU A 81 -6.78 -12.34 -12.75
C GLU A 81 -6.60 -12.57 -11.25
N THR A 82 -6.96 -13.77 -10.79
CA THR A 82 -6.75 -14.25 -9.42
C THR A 82 -5.94 -15.53 -9.49
N VAL A 83 -4.82 -15.56 -8.76
CA VAL A 83 -3.85 -16.65 -8.80
C VAL A 83 -3.41 -17.04 -7.41
N ARG A 84 -2.83 -18.25 -7.29
CA ARG A 84 -2.25 -18.70 -6.02
C ARG A 84 -0.93 -17.98 -5.75
N PHE A 85 -0.76 -17.41 -4.56
CA PHE A 85 0.45 -16.66 -4.20
C PHE A 85 1.70 -17.54 -4.25
N SER A 86 1.65 -18.72 -3.63
CA SER A 86 2.73 -19.69 -3.62
C SER A 86 3.22 -20.06 -5.02
N LYS A 87 2.28 -20.29 -5.94
CA LYS A 87 2.57 -20.58 -7.35
C LYS A 87 3.17 -19.37 -8.07
N LEU A 88 2.59 -18.18 -7.87
CA LEU A 88 3.08 -16.93 -8.45
C LEU A 88 4.55 -16.67 -8.08
N MET A 89 4.90 -16.88 -6.81
CA MET A 89 6.28 -16.67 -6.32
C MET A 89 7.28 -17.67 -6.92
N LEU A 90 6.89 -18.93 -7.12
CA LEU A 90 7.73 -19.93 -7.78
C LEU A 90 7.88 -19.65 -9.27
N ASP A 91 6.77 -19.43 -9.96
CA ASP A 91 6.73 -19.29 -11.42
C ASP A 91 7.36 -17.98 -11.90
N ARG A 92 7.30 -16.92 -11.08
CA ARG A 92 7.81 -15.58 -11.43
C ARG A 92 9.06 -15.16 -10.65
N ALA A 93 9.82 -16.12 -10.11
CA ALA A 93 11.07 -15.88 -9.40
C ALA A 93 10.96 -14.82 -8.28
N GLY A 94 9.90 -14.93 -7.47
CA GLY A 94 9.64 -14.02 -6.37
C GLY A 94 10.74 -14.06 -5.31
N PHE A 95 11.13 -12.89 -4.81
CA PHE A 95 12.14 -12.74 -3.76
C PHE A 95 11.73 -11.63 -2.78
N ARG A 96 12.26 -11.68 -1.57
CA ARG A 96 12.09 -10.61 -0.58
C ARG A 96 13.18 -9.57 -0.73
N TYR A 97 12.80 -8.31 -0.82
CA TYR A 97 13.77 -7.23 -0.92
C TYR A 97 14.47 -6.98 0.43
N ARG A 98 15.80 -7.01 0.42
CA ARG A 98 16.69 -6.86 1.59
C ARG A 98 16.46 -7.89 2.70
N GLU A 99 16.45 -9.18 2.32
CA GLU A 99 16.23 -10.28 3.25
C GLU A 99 17.29 -10.36 4.36
N GLU A 100 18.52 -9.89 4.09
CA GLU A 100 19.63 -9.82 5.05
C GLU A 100 19.32 -8.99 6.31
N LEU A 101 18.31 -8.12 6.25
CA LEU A 101 17.89 -7.28 7.36
C LEU A 101 16.89 -7.97 8.30
N GLY A 102 16.38 -9.15 7.96
CA GLY A 102 15.50 -9.94 8.82
C GLY A 102 14.14 -9.30 9.16
N THR A 103 13.67 -8.36 8.34
CA THR A 103 12.43 -7.60 8.62
C THR A 103 11.15 -8.26 8.12
N LEU A 104 11.27 -9.36 7.35
CA LEU A 104 10.16 -10.14 6.79
C LEU A 104 9.07 -9.25 6.14
N PRO A 105 9.44 -8.42 5.15
CA PRO A 105 8.48 -7.58 4.44
C PRO A 105 7.45 -8.38 3.64
#